data_AF-A0A672Q8K5-F1
#
_entry.id   AF-A0A672Q8K5-F1
#
_cell.length_a   1.000
_cell.length_b   1.000
_cell.length_c   1.000
_cell.angle_alpha   90.00
_cell.angle_beta   90.00
_cell.angle_gamma   90.00
#
_symmetry.space_group_name_H-M   'P 1'
#
loop_
_entity.id
_entity.type
_entity.pdbx_description
1 polymer ?
#
loop_
_entity_poly.entity_id
_entity_poly.type
_entity_poly.pdbx_seq_one_letter_code
_entity_poly.pdbx_strand_id
1 'polypeptide(L)'
;LLHLFETMDEASPPSLTDLCMTLVSSRLELFCEMRDDGSLSFREPLVFPQELADQLLCKMATEGLLNDSTVGIFRSCQQFRLRHACIRTARISAEAFHRALCLHRLVELDASRVNADLTIADILRGLSSSKTLQESLQRLVLNGLTMSSLEEPSCRCFSAMKGLRALSVSSVDFYDSGLVDVCTLPRLESLDISNTSVTNLTPLLGLRSRLRYLTMHQLKRLEMTTAQLLAVLSQVSSPSVLMLRSPSKTCISLNEHKEELTFTHLIYYLQKNCLLSLCSDRILQEVLFNRFEAAKLVMQWLCNHEDQNMQRMAVAIISILAAKLSTEQTAQLGAELFIVKQLLHIVRQKTCQGIVDATLKFTLSALWNLTDESPTTCRHFIENQGLELFIKVLESFPSESSIQQKILGLLVRNSGGGQKFTLRIPEVEVSYFAAGILAHLTSRGEKVWTLDLSLRTTLLEQLHSAILKWPSPECEMVAYRSFNPFFPLLECFQTPGVQLWAAWAMQHVCSKNAGRYCSMLLEEGGLQQLEAMRSHPKTHSDVLRLAESILDSLHHHKARTGYTGPPKIHAHRGTCPQKNQSQTVLK
;
A
#
# COMPACT_ATOMS: atom_id res chain seq x y z
N LEU A 1 -10.43 12.94 -0.03
CA LEU A 1 -9.27 13.16 0.85
C LEU A 1 -9.69 13.60 2.26
N LEU A 2 -10.81 14.33 2.44
CA LEU A 2 -11.39 14.57 3.78
C LEU A 2 -12.32 13.45 4.28
N HIS A 3 -12.85 12.61 3.38
CA HIS A 3 -13.80 11.54 3.74
C HIS A 3 -13.15 10.23 4.23
N LEU A 4 -11.84 10.28 4.55
CA LEU A 4 -11.06 9.15 5.08
C LEU A 4 -10.68 9.35 6.57
N PHE A 5 -11.08 10.46 7.19
CA PHE A 5 -10.81 10.74 8.60
C PHE A 5 -11.94 10.33 9.55
N GLU A 6 -13.11 9.91 9.05
CA GLU A 6 -14.30 9.68 9.90
C GLU A 6 -14.52 8.24 10.38
N THR A 7 -13.66 7.26 10.06
CA THR A 7 -13.92 5.85 10.45
C THR A 7 -12.76 5.07 11.06
N MET A 8 -11.67 5.71 11.47
CA MET A 8 -10.57 5.00 12.14
C MET A 8 -9.91 5.83 13.23
N ASP A 9 -10.52 5.90 14.42
CA ASP A 9 -9.77 6.26 15.64
C ASP A 9 -10.43 5.88 16.98
N GLU A 10 -10.90 4.64 17.17
CA GLU A 10 -11.39 4.22 18.50
C GLU A 10 -10.28 3.81 19.49
N ALA A 11 -9.00 3.88 19.10
CA ALA A 11 -7.89 3.37 19.92
C ALA A 11 -6.71 4.35 20.15
N SER A 12 -6.77 5.59 19.64
CA SER A 12 -5.80 6.64 19.98
C SER A 12 -6.50 7.82 20.68
N PRO A 13 -5.87 8.48 21.66
CA PRO A 13 -6.51 9.57 22.37
C PRO A 13 -6.74 10.75 21.41
N PRO A 14 -7.94 11.37 21.40
CA PRO A 14 -8.24 12.49 20.53
C PRO A 14 -7.28 13.65 20.82
N SER A 15 -6.88 14.38 19.77
CA SER A 15 -5.98 15.51 19.94
C SER A 15 -6.60 16.57 20.88
N LEU A 16 -5.76 17.32 21.60
CA LEU A 16 -6.25 18.42 22.43
C LEU A 16 -7.08 19.41 21.61
N THR A 17 -6.69 19.66 20.36
CA THR A 17 -7.45 20.49 19.42
C THR A 17 -8.84 19.93 19.17
N ASP A 18 -8.97 18.62 18.92
CA ASP A 18 -10.27 17.99 18.69
C ASP A 18 -11.16 18.05 19.92
N LEU A 19 -10.59 17.80 21.11
CA LEU A 19 -11.30 17.92 22.39
C LEU A 19 -11.78 19.35 22.65
N CYS A 20 -10.93 20.35 22.45
CA CYS A 20 -11.29 21.76 22.56
C CYS A 20 -12.38 22.14 21.56
N MET A 21 -12.28 21.67 20.31
CA MET A 21 -13.29 21.92 19.28
C MET A 21 -14.63 21.28 19.64
N THR A 22 -14.64 20.05 20.19
CA THR A 22 -15.87 19.41 20.70
C THR A 22 -16.49 20.24 21.82
N LEU A 23 -15.68 20.77 22.73
CA LEU A 23 -16.18 21.58 23.83
C LEU A 23 -16.79 22.89 23.34
N VAL A 24 -16.16 23.54 22.36
CA VAL A 24 -16.69 24.77 21.75
C VAL A 24 -17.97 24.50 20.96
N SER A 25 -18.02 23.45 20.12
CA SER A 25 -19.20 23.12 19.32
C SER A 25 -20.38 22.66 20.17
N SER A 26 -20.14 21.88 21.23
CA SER A 26 -21.20 21.39 22.13
C SER A 26 -21.75 22.42 23.11
N ARG A 27 -21.05 23.55 23.31
CA ARG A 27 -21.43 24.59 24.28
C ARG A 27 -21.40 26.00 23.67
N LEU A 28 -21.89 26.15 22.45
CA LEU A 28 -21.90 27.43 21.74
C LEU A 28 -22.61 28.53 22.52
N GLU A 29 -23.62 28.21 23.32
CA GLU A 29 -24.36 29.14 24.18
C GLU A 29 -23.50 29.85 25.25
N LEU A 30 -22.38 29.24 25.65
CA LEU A 30 -21.44 29.85 26.59
C LEU A 30 -20.58 30.93 25.93
N PHE A 31 -20.28 30.75 24.63
CA PHE A 31 -19.36 31.60 23.88
C PHE A 31 -20.06 32.59 22.96
N CYS A 32 -21.33 32.34 22.62
CA CYS A 32 -22.10 33.12 21.66
C CYS A 32 -23.23 33.91 22.31
N GLU A 33 -23.60 35.00 21.67
CA GLU A 33 -24.82 35.77 21.88
C GLU A 33 -25.69 35.72 20.63
N MET A 34 -27.01 35.83 20.81
CA MET A 34 -27.97 35.85 19.71
C MET A 34 -28.18 37.30 19.26
N ARG A 35 -28.04 37.55 17.96
CA ARG A 35 -28.37 38.81 17.32
C ARG A 35 -29.88 38.97 17.14
N ASP A 36 -30.33 40.18 16.85
CA ASP A 36 -31.75 40.51 16.60
C ASP A 36 -32.38 39.69 15.47
N ASP A 37 -31.58 39.23 14.50
CA ASP A 37 -32.03 38.39 13.39
C ASP A 37 -32.01 36.89 13.70
N GLY A 38 -31.82 36.52 14.97
CA GLY A 38 -31.76 35.14 15.44
C GLY A 38 -30.42 34.44 15.16
N SER A 39 -29.45 35.10 14.53
CA SER A 39 -28.14 34.52 14.25
C SER A 39 -27.18 34.60 15.44
N LEU A 40 -26.38 33.56 15.67
CA LEU A 40 -25.38 33.56 16.74
C LEU A 40 -24.14 34.37 16.34
N SER A 41 -23.49 34.96 17.34
CA SER A 41 -22.23 35.68 17.20
C SER A 41 -21.35 35.45 18.41
N PHE A 42 -20.04 35.36 18.21
CA PHE A 42 -19.11 35.12 19.31
C PHE A 42 -18.97 36.39 20.16
N ARG A 43 -19.11 36.27 21.50
CA ARG A 43 -19.13 37.40 22.43
C ARG A 43 -17.79 38.12 22.50
N GLU A 44 -16.69 37.36 22.48
CA GLU A 44 -15.35 37.91 22.59
C GLU A 44 -14.77 38.27 21.22
N PRO A 45 -13.97 39.35 21.12
CA PRO A 45 -13.26 39.74 19.89
C PRO A 45 -12.06 38.82 19.63
N LEU A 46 -12.25 37.51 19.76
CA LEU A 46 -11.24 36.49 19.47
C LEU A 46 -11.10 36.31 17.96
N VAL A 47 -9.86 36.42 17.48
CA VAL A 47 -9.51 36.10 16.10
C VAL A 47 -9.10 34.63 16.06
N PHE A 48 -9.94 33.80 15.46
CA PHE A 48 -9.62 32.40 15.22
C PHE A 48 -8.59 32.30 14.07
N PRO A 49 -7.51 31.53 14.26
CA PRO A 49 -6.68 31.08 13.15
C PRO A 49 -7.55 30.43 12.06
N GLN A 50 -7.21 30.68 10.79
CA GLN A 50 -8.01 30.23 9.65
C GLN A 50 -8.25 28.72 9.67
N GLU A 51 -7.23 27.94 10.00
CA GLU A 51 -7.31 26.47 10.07
C GLU A 51 -8.30 26.02 11.15
N LEU A 52 -8.35 26.72 12.29
CA LEU A 52 -9.25 26.43 13.39
C LEU A 52 -10.70 26.85 13.06
N ALA A 53 -10.88 27.96 12.33
CA ALA A 53 -12.20 28.37 11.85
C ALA A 53 -12.77 27.36 10.83
N ASP A 54 -11.94 26.91 9.87
CA ASP A 54 -12.30 25.87 8.88
C ASP A 54 -12.68 24.56 9.61
N GLN A 55 -11.89 24.14 10.61
CA GLN A 55 -12.16 22.94 11.42
C GLN A 55 -13.45 23.06 12.24
N LEU A 56 -13.70 24.19 12.88
CA LEU A 56 -14.91 24.41 13.68
C LEU A 56 -16.16 24.33 12.81
N LEU A 57 -16.17 24.98 11.65
CA LEU A 57 -17.29 24.91 10.71
C LEU A 57 -17.54 23.47 10.26
N CYS A 58 -16.48 22.75 9.87
CA CYS A 58 -16.58 21.35 9.45
C CYS A 58 -17.14 20.46 10.57
N LYS A 59 -16.65 20.65 11.81
CA LYS A 59 -17.12 19.89 12.97
C LYS A 59 -18.59 20.14 13.29
N MET A 60 -19.01 21.41 13.24
CA MET A 60 -20.41 21.78 13.41
C MET A 60 -21.29 21.18 12.30
N ALA A 61 -20.78 21.01 11.08
CA ALA A 61 -21.50 20.33 10.00
C ALA A 61 -21.66 18.83 10.29
N THR A 62 -20.58 18.15 10.69
CA THR A 62 -20.57 16.70 10.95
C THR A 62 -21.39 16.32 12.17
N GLU A 63 -21.43 17.17 13.19
CA GLU A 63 -22.24 17.00 14.40
C GLU A 63 -23.71 17.43 14.20
N GLY A 64 -24.08 17.91 13.00
CA GLY A 64 -25.45 18.31 12.68
C GLY A 64 -25.92 19.60 13.36
N LEU A 65 -24.97 20.43 13.81
CA LEU A 65 -25.24 21.68 14.55
C LEU A 65 -25.46 22.88 13.63
N LEU A 66 -25.11 22.79 12.34
CA LEU A 66 -25.28 23.89 11.40
C LEU A 66 -26.74 24.13 10.98
N ASN A 67 -27.23 25.31 11.37
CA ASN A 67 -28.51 25.89 10.99
C ASN A 67 -28.37 27.42 10.78
N ASP A 68 -29.44 28.09 10.38
CA ASP A 68 -29.45 29.55 10.12
C ASP A 68 -28.91 30.38 11.29
N SER A 69 -29.14 29.92 12.51
CA SER A 69 -28.65 30.59 13.72
C SER A 69 -27.14 30.37 13.89
N THR A 70 -26.68 29.12 13.90
CA THR A 70 -25.29 28.77 14.21
C THR A 70 -24.30 29.13 13.10
N VAL A 71 -24.69 29.06 11.82
CA VAL A 71 -23.85 29.52 10.70
C VAL A 71 -23.57 31.04 10.78
N GLY A 72 -24.41 31.77 11.51
CA GLY A 72 -24.26 33.19 11.82
C GLY A 72 -22.94 33.59 12.47
N ILE A 73 -22.29 32.65 13.18
CA ILE A 73 -21.00 32.85 13.84
C ILE A 73 -19.94 33.25 12.81
N PHE A 74 -20.00 32.65 11.62
CA PHE A 74 -19.02 32.82 10.54
C PHE A 74 -19.27 34.08 9.69
N ARG A 75 -20.27 34.91 10.01
CA ARG A 75 -20.51 36.18 9.29
C ARG A 75 -19.35 37.18 9.46
N SER A 76 -18.59 37.09 10.55
CA SER A 76 -17.47 38.00 10.83
C SER A 76 -16.18 37.48 10.20
N CYS A 77 -15.81 38.00 9.03
CA CYS A 77 -14.57 37.63 8.34
C CYS A 77 -13.29 38.11 9.07
N GLN A 78 -13.43 39.00 10.07
CA GLN A 78 -12.33 39.41 10.94
C GLN A 78 -12.04 38.39 12.04
N GLN A 79 -13.09 37.75 12.59
CA GLN A 79 -12.96 36.76 13.66
C GLN A 79 -12.76 35.35 13.12
N PHE A 80 -13.51 34.95 12.09
CA PHE A 80 -13.53 33.59 11.56
C PHE A 80 -13.23 33.58 10.07
N ARG A 81 -11.96 33.80 9.70
CA ARG A 81 -11.57 33.82 8.29
C ARG A 81 -11.58 32.41 7.70
N LEU A 82 -12.56 32.13 6.84
CA LEU A 82 -12.68 30.83 6.19
C LEU A 82 -11.94 30.78 4.84
N ARG A 83 -11.33 29.62 4.55
CA ARG A 83 -10.83 29.26 3.21
C ARG A 83 -11.35 27.90 2.75
N HIS A 84 -11.66 26.99 3.66
CA HIS A 84 -12.28 25.70 3.35
C HIS A 84 -13.58 25.59 4.13
N ALA A 85 -14.70 25.67 3.43
CA ALA A 85 -16.02 25.57 4.04
C ALA A 85 -16.63 24.20 3.76
N CYS A 86 -16.90 23.44 4.82
CA CYS A 86 -17.68 22.21 4.74
C CYS A 86 -19.02 22.44 5.46
N ILE A 87 -20.11 22.42 4.72
CA ILE A 87 -21.48 22.58 5.23
C ILE A 87 -22.33 21.36 4.91
N ARG A 88 -21.70 20.19 4.79
CA ARG A 88 -22.37 18.95 4.47
C ARG A 88 -23.52 18.68 5.43
N THR A 89 -24.67 18.25 4.89
CA THR A 89 -25.88 17.94 5.68
C THR A 89 -26.42 19.08 6.56
N ALA A 90 -25.94 20.32 6.36
CA ALA A 90 -26.43 21.48 7.10
C ALA A 90 -27.89 21.81 6.77
N ARG A 91 -28.59 22.43 7.72
CA ARG A 91 -29.97 22.93 7.54
C ARG A 91 -29.96 24.44 7.49
N ILE A 92 -29.37 24.98 6.43
CA ILE A 92 -29.25 26.43 6.23
C ILE A 92 -30.10 26.91 5.04
N SER A 93 -30.65 28.12 5.13
CA SER A 93 -31.35 28.80 4.06
C SER A 93 -30.38 29.49 3.09
N ALA A 94 -30.88 29.82 1.89
CA ALA A 94 -30.14 30.61 0.91
C ALA A 94 -29.62 31.95 1.46
N GLU A 95 -30.43 32.62 2.28
CA GLU A 95 -30.06 33.89 2.89
C GLU A 95 -28.96 33.72 3.95
N ALA A 96 -29.07 32.70 4.81
CA ALA A 96 -28.03 32.39 5.80
C ALA A 96 -26.71 32.00 5.14
N PHE A 97 -26.75 31.18 4.09
CA PHE A 97 -25.58 30.84 3.26
C PHE A 97 -24.91 32.09 2.68
N HIS A 98 -25.71 32.98 2.09
CA HIS A 98 -25.21 34.21 1.48
C HIS A 98 -24.53 35.13 2.52
N ARG A 99 -25.20 35.41 3.64
CA ARG A 99 -24.68 36.31 4.68
C ARG A 99 -23.45 35.74 5.40
N ALA A 100 -23.37 34.43 5.58
CA ALA A 100 -22.29 33.82 6.36
C ALA A 100 -21.07 33.43 5.51
N LEU A 101 -21.27 32.83 4.33
CA LEU A 101 -20.18 32.19 3.58
C LEU A 101 -19.71 33.00 2.37
N CYS A 102 -20.59 33.79 1.74
CA CYS A 102 -20.25 34.52 0.52
C CYS A 102 -19.32 35.73 0.75
N LEU A 103 -19.11 36.11 2.01
CA LEU A 103 -18.20 37.18 2.43
C LEU A 103 -16.72 36.73 2.49
N HIS A 104 -16.46 35.42 2.48
CA HIS A 104 -15.11 34.87 2.64
C HIS A 104 -14.39 34.68 1.31
N ARG A 105 -13.06 34.59 1.36
CA ARG A 105 -12.20 34.23 0.22
C ARG A 105 -11.98 32.73 0.19
N LEU A 106 -13.06 31.98 -0.05
CA LEU A 106 -13.04 30.52 -0.07
C LEU A 106 -12.20 29.99 -1.23
N VAL A 107 -11.46 28.92 -0.95
CA VAL A 107 -10.72 28.08 -1.90
C VAL A 107 -11.49 26.79 -2.16
N GLU A 108 -12.16 26.25 -1.15
CA GLU A 108 -12.97 25.04 -1.23
C GLU A 108 -14.32 25.24 -0.55
N LEU A 109 -15.38 24.74 -1.21
CA LEU A 109 -16.72 24.63 -0.63
C LEU A 109 -17.26 23.22 -0.89
N ASP A 110 -17.58 22.50 0.18
CA ASP A 110 -18.37 21.26 0.15
C ASP A 110 -19.75 21.52 0.73
N ALA A 111 -20.74 21.53 -0.15
CA ALA A 111 -22.16 21.69 0.17
C ALA A 111 -22.95 20.41 -0.16
N SER A 112 -22.31 19.24 -0.02
CA SER A 112 -22.98 17.96 -0.28
C SER A 112 -24.16 17.74 0.66
N ARG A 113 -25.30 17.33 0.09
CA ARG A 113 -26.52 16.94 0.83
C ARG A 113 -27.01 17.97 1.85
N VAL A 114 -26.78 19.25 1.60
CA VAL A 114 -27.48 20.32 2.34
C VAL A 114 -29.00 20.15 2.16
N ASN A 115 -29.78 20.62 3.13
CA ASN A 115 -31.23 20.59 3.09
C ASN A 115 -31.81 21.11 1.75
N ALA A 116 -32.99 20.62 1.36
CA ALA A 116 -33.72 20.96 0.15
C ALA A 116 -34.04 22.47 0.00
N ASP A 117 -34.01 23.23 1.11
CA ASP A 117 -34.21 24.68 1.12
C ASP A 117 -33.03 25.47 0.53
N LEU A 118 -31.83 24.85 0.41
CA LEU A 118 -30.68 25.45 -0.25
C LEU A 118 -30.38 24.70 -1.56
N THR A 119 -30.80 25.27 -2.69
CA THR A 119 -30.60 24.65 -3.99
C THR A 119 -29.21 24.93 -4.57
N ILE A 120 -28.83 24.18 -5.61
CA ILE A 120 -27.62 24.48 -6.40
C ILE A 120 -27.68 25.90 -6.98
N ALA A 121 -28.86 26.35 -7.43
CA ALA A 121 -29.03 27.69 -8.00
C ALA A 121 -28.77 28.78 -6.95
N ASP A 122 -29.25 28.59 -5.72
CA ASP A 122 -29.01 29.53 -4.62
C ASP A 122 -27.54 29.62 -4.24
N ILE A 123 -26.86 28.47 -4.16
CA ILE A 123 -25.42 28.40 -3.91
C ILE A 123 -24.66 29.14 -5.02
N LEU A 124 -24.96 28.84 -6.28
CA LEU A 124 -24.30 29.49 -7.42
C LEU A 124 -24.57 30.99 -7.48
N ARG A 125 -25.80 31.44 -7.17
CA ARG A 125 -26.17 32.86 -7.10
C ARG A 125 -25.39 33.56 -5.97
N GLY A 126 -25.29 32.93 -4.81
CA GLY A 126 -24.51 33.41 -3.68
C GLY A 126 -23.02 33.54 -4.03
N LEU A 127 -22.42 32.49 -4.60
CA LEU A 127 -21.01 32.50 -5.01
C LEU A 127 -20.74 33.54 -6.11
N SER A 128 -21.65 33.66 -7.08
CA SER A 128 -21.53 34.60 -8.21
C SER A 128 -21.69 36.06 -7.79
N SER A 129 -22.31 36.35 -6.65
CA SER A 129 -22.44 37.72 -6.15
C SER A 129 -21.09 38.34 -5.73
N SER A 130 -20.09 37.52 -5.42
CA SER A 130 -18.80 37.96 -4.87
C SER A 130 -17.67 37.79 -5.91
N LYS A 131 -17.14 38.91 -6.41
CA LYS A 131 -15.99 38.90 -7.34
C LYS A 131 -14.79 38.15 -6.76
N THR A 132 -14.56 38.28 -5.45
CA THR A 132 -13.49 37.58 -4.74
C THR A 132 -13.63 36.07 -4.86
N LEU A 133 -14.84 35.54 -4.67
CA LEU A 133 -15.11 34.10 -4.76
C LEU A 133 -15.01 33.57 -6.18
N GLN A 134 -15.50 34.33 -7.17
CA GLN A 134 -15.38 33.97 -8.59
C GLN A 134 -13.93 33.65 -8.99
N GLU A 135 -12.96 34.34 -8.39
CA GLU A 135 -11.53 34.15 -8.66
C GLU A 135 -10.83 33.20 -7.69
N SER A 136 -11.27 33.14 -6.42
CA SER A 136 -10.57 32.37 -5.37
C SER A 136 -11.02 30.92 -5.26
N LEU A 137 -12.28 30.60 -5.57
CA LEU A 137 -12.82 29.26 -5.38
C LEU A 137 -12.21 28.31 -6.41
N GLN A 138 -11.52 27.28 -5.92
CA GLN A 138 -10.85 26.28 -6.74
C GLN A 138 -11.58 24.93 -6.72
N ARG A 139 -12.26 24.59 -5.62
CA ARG A 139 -13.02 23.34 -5.49
C ARG A 139 -14.45 23.60 -5.04
N LEU A 140 -15.40 22.99 -5.75
CA LEU A 140 -16.82 23.04 -5.44
C LEU A 140 -17.41 21.62 -5.48
N VAL A 141 -18.03 21.20 -4.38
CA VAL A 141 -18.69 19.90 -4.25
C VAL A 141 -20.16 20.12 -3.89
N LEU A 142 -21.05 19.60 -4.73
CA LEU A 142 -22.50 19.82 -4.68
C LEU A 142 -23.27 18.49 -4.73
N ASN A 143 -22.70 17.44 -4.13
CA ASN A 143 -23.20 16.08 -4.34
C ASN A 143 -24.51 15.82 -3.59
N GLY A 144 -25.46 15.13 -4.23
CA GLY A 144 -26.68 14.67 -3.58
C GLY A 144 -27.62 15.77 -3.09
N LEU A 145 -27.60 16.95 -3.72
CA LEU A 145 -28.57 18.02 -3.51
C LEU A 145 -29.85 17.74 -4.32
N THR A 146 -31.01 17.86 -3.68
CA THR A 146 -32.32 17.75 -4.32
C THR A 146 -32.71 19.08 -4.96
N MET A 147 -33.11 19.06 -6.23
CA MET A 147 -33.69 20.24 -6.88
C MET A 147 -35.18 20.31 -6.54
N SER A 148 -35.59 21.36 -5.83
CA SER A 148 -36.99 21.78 -5.76
C SER A 148 -37.32 22.55 -7.05
N SER A 149 -38.46 22.22 -7.66
CA SER A 149 -39.05 22.79 -8.89
C SER A 149 -38.65 22.16 -10.23
N LEU A 150 -39.70 21.75 -10.96
CA LEU A 150 -39.74 21.13 -12.29
C LEU A 150 -39.46 22.11 -13.45
N GLU A 151 -39.10 23.37 -13.18
CA GLU A 151 -39.01 24.41 -14.21
C GLU A 151 -37.86 25.40 -14.01
N GLU A 152 -36.59 24.99 -14.01
CA GLU A 152 -35.51 25.95 -14.34
C GLU A 152 -34.39 25.34 -15.21
N PRO A 153 -34.53 25.40 -16.54
CA PRO A 153 -33.45 25.12 -17.49
C PRO A 153 -32.37 26.22 -17.56
N SER A 154 -32.45 27.31 -16.77
CA SER A 154 -31.92 28.62 -17.19
C SER A 154 -31.11 29.45 -16.18
N CYS A 155 -30.53 28.87 -15.11
CA CYS A 155 -29.67 29.68 -14.21
C CYS A 155 -28.51 28.92 -13.54
N ARG A 156 -27.83 28.03 -14.26
CA ARG A 156 -26.56 27.46 -13.79
C ARG A 156 -25.44 28.32 -14.35
N CYS A 157 -24.87 29.18 -13.52
CA CYS A 157 -23.76 30.07 -13.88
C CYS A 157 -22.44 29.53 -13.32
N PHE A 158 -22.12 28.24 -13.54
CA PHE A 158 -20.80 27.71 -13.19
C PHE A 158 -19.71 28.50 -13.90
N SER A 159 -19.96 28.96 -15.13
CA SER A 159 -19.08 29.84 -15.91
C SER A 159 -18.61 31.11 -15.19
N ALA A 160 -19.36 31.59 -14.18
CA ALA A 160 -18.95 32.74 -13.36
C ALA A 160 -17.71 32.44 -12.48
N MET A 161 -17.49 31.16 -12.12
CA MET A 161 -16.42 30.74 -11.21
C MET A 161 -15.10 30.52 -11.96
N LYS A 162 -14.50 31.61 -12.45
CA LYS A 162 -13.26 31.59 -13.25
C LYS A 162 -12.05 30.93 -12.56
N GLY A 163 -12.04 30.88 -11.23
CA GLY A 163 -11.02 30.21 -10.42
C GLY A 163 -11.14 28.68 -10.37
N LEU A 164 -12.29 28.11 -10.76
CA LEU A 164 -12.64 26.73 -10.45
C LEU A 164 -11.77 25.73 -11.21
N ARG A 165 -11.17 24.80 -10.45
CA ARG A 165 -10.32 23.70 -10.93
C ARG A 165 -10.95 22.34 -10.75
N ALA A 166 -11.77 22.15 -9.71
CA ALA A 166 -12.42 20.90 -9.40
C ALA A 166 -13.91 21.12 -9.14
N LEU A 167 -14.76 20.41 -9.87
CA LEU A 167 -16.21 20.41 -9.70
C LEU A 167 -16.72 18.99 -9.51
N SER A 168 -17.58 18.80 -8.52
CA SER A 168 -18.30 17.56 -8.29
C SER A 168 -19.79 17.84 -8.15
N VAL A 169 -20.58 17.26 -9.05
CA VAL A 169 -22.05 17.37 -9.09
C VAL A 169 -22.66 15.97 -9.17
N SER A 170 -22.14 15.05 -8.35
CA SER A 170 -22.59 13.65 -8.37
C SER A 170 -23.95 13.50 -7.71
N SER A 171 -24.78 12.61 -8.27
CA SER A 171 -26.11 12.26 -7.73
C SER A 171 -27.05 13.46 -7.62
N VAL A 172 -26.97 14.38 -8.58
CA VAL A 172 -27.90 15.51 -8.70
C VAL A 172 -28.55 15.53 -10.08
N ASP A 173 -29.64 16.28 -10.23
CA ASP A 173 -30.30 16.49 -11.52
C ASP A 173 -29.48 17.43 -12.40
N PHE A 174 -28.43 16.88 -13.02
CA PHE A 174 -27.51 17.56 -13.92
C PHE A 174 -27.67 17.05 -15.35
N TYR A 175 -27.82 17.99 -16.30
CA TYR A 175 -28.17 17.75 -17.70
C TYR A 175 -27.14 18.42 -18.63
N ASP A 176 -27.29 18.19 -19.93
CA ASP A 176 -26.40 18.70 -20.99
C ASP A 176 -26.18 20.21 -20.94
N SER A 177 -27.22 21.01 -20.64
CA SER A 177 -27.08 22.47 -20.53
C SER A 177 -26.09 22.87 -19.42
N GLY A 178 -26.14 22.18 -18.28
CA GLY A 178 -25.18 22.36 -17.20
C GLY A 178 -23.77 21.92 -17.61
N LEU A 179 -23.65 20.83 -18.37
CA LEU A 179 -22.36 20.37 -18.86
C LEU A 179 -21.73 21.38 -19.82
N VAL A 180 -22.51 21.95 -20.74
CA VAL A 180 -22.05 23.01 -21.67
C VAL A 180 -21.50 24.20 -20.89
N ASP A 181 -22.24 24.68 -19.88
CA ASP A 181 -21.79 25.81 -19.04
C ASP A 181 -20.50 25.48 -18.28
N VAL A 182 -20.41 24.30 -17.65
CA VAL A 182 -19.19 23.83 -16.96
C VAL A 182 -17.99 23.73 -17.91
N CYS A 183 -18.21 23.33 -19.18
CA CYS A 183 -17.14 23.21 -20.17
C CYS A 183 -16.57 24.57 -20.63
N THR A 184 -17.20 25.69 -20.27
CA THR A 184 -16.66 27.03 -20.53
C THR A 184 -15.61 27.47 -19.50
N LEU A 185 -15.49 26.75 -18.37
CA LEU A 185 -14.62 27.13 -17.27
C LEU A 185 -13.13 27.16 -17.68
N PRO A 186 -12.41 28.27 -17.44
CA PRO A 186 -11.07 28.49 -17.97
C PRO A 186 -9.99 27.60 -17.34
N ARG A 187 -10.24 27.06 -16.13
CA ARG A 187 -9.23 26.38 -15.30
C ARG A 187 -9.66 24.99 -14.81
N LEU A 188 -10.77 24.45 -15.31
CA LEU A 188 -11.29 23.18 -14.81
C LEU A 188 -10.38 22.01 -15.20
N GLU A 189 -9.90 21.29 -14.19
CA GLU A 189 -9.00 20.14 -14.30
C GLU A 189 -9.66 18.83 -13.82
N SER A 190 -10.63 18.90 -12.91
CA SER A 190 -11.31 17.75 -12.35
C SER A 190 -12.83 17.91 -12.44
N LEU A 191 -13.52 16.93 -12.99
CA LEU A 191 -14.97 16.93 -13.12
C LEU A 191 -15.56 15.57 -12.69
N ASP A 192 -16.53 15.61 -11.78
CA ASP A 192 -17.37 14.46 -11.45
C ASP A 192 -18.84 14.75 -11.79
N ILE A 193 -19.38 13.99 -12.75
CA ILE A 193 -20.76 14.04 -13.22
C ILE A 193 -21.49 12.71 -12.97
N SER A 194 -21.04 11.92 -12.01
CA SER A 194 -21.58 10.58 -11.79
C SER A 194 -23.01 10.59 -11.28
N ASN A 195 -23.83 9.62 -11.69
CA ASN A 195 -25.24 9.49 -11.30
C ASN A 195 -26.09 10.72 -11.68
N THR A 196 -25.77 11.34 -12.81
CA THR A 196 -26.48 12.49 -13.38
C THR A 196 -27.32 12.09 -14.60
N SER A 197 -28.05 13.04 -15.17
CA SER A 197 -28.95 12.85 -16.32
C SER A 197 -28.38 13.42 -17.63
N VAL A 198 -27.06 13.54 -17.73
CA VAL A 198 -26.36 13.95 -18.96
C VAL A 198 -26.56 12.89 -20.03
N THR A 199 -26.98 13.32 -21.22
CA THR A 199 -27.26 12.45 -22.36
C THR A 199 -26.13 12.49 -23.38
N ASN A 200 -25.42 13.62 -23.51
CA ASN A 200 -24.35 13.80 -24.48
C ASN A 200 -23.07 14.40 -23.86
N LEU A 201 -21.94 13.71 -24.02
CA LEU A 201 -20.62 14.12 -23.51
C LEU A 201 -19.78 14.96 -24.47
N THR A 202 -20.26 15.22 -25.70
CA THR A 202 -19.57 16.05 -26.69
C THR A 202 -19.08 17.41 -26.14
N PRO A 203 -19.79 18.12 -25.23
CA PRO A 203 -19.29 19.37 -24.65
C PRO A 203 -17.93 19.25 -23.94
N LEU A 204 -17.56 18.06 -23.44
CA LEU A 204 -16.25 17.82 -22.80
C LEU A 204 -15.06 18.12 -23.72
N LEU A 205 -15.26 18.12 -25.04
CA LEU A 205 -14.25 18.52 -26.02
C LEU A 205 -13.76 19.96 -25.82
N GLY A 206 -14.57 20.83 -25.20
CA GLY A 206 -14.16 22.18 -24.79
C GLY A 206 -13.08 22.20 -23.71
N LEU A 207 -12.97 21.11 -22.94
CA LEU A 207 -12.00 20.95 -21.84
C LEU A 207 -10.78 20.10 -22.24
N ARG A 208 -10.67 19.68 -23.50
CA ARG A 208 -9.68 18.69 -23.99
C ARG A 208 -8.22 18.97 -23.61
N SER A 209 -7.83 20.24 -23.48
CA SER A 209 -6.44 20.65 -23.19
C SER A 209 -6.14 20.83 -21.70
N ARG A 210 -7.15 20.69 -20.83
CA ARG A 210 -7.04 21.02 -19.40
C ARG A 210 -7.61 19.99 -18.45
N LEU A 211 -8.59 19.19 -18.89
CA LEU A 211 -9.18 18.16 -18.04
C LEU A 211 -8.16 17.05 -17.76
N ARG A 212 -7.92 16.80 -16.47
CA ARG A 212 -6.99 15.80 -15.94
C ARG A 212 -7.71 14.63 -15.26
N TYR A 213 -8.89 14.89 -14.70
CA TYR A 213 -9.66 13.89 -13.97
C TYR A 213 -11.13 13.96 -14.38
N LEU A 214 -11.68 12.83 -14.80
CA LEU A 214 -13.10 12.69 -15.15
C LEU A 214 -13.70 11.47 -14.46
N THR A 215 -14.74 11.70 -13.67
CA THR A 215 -15.57 10.66 -13.05
C THR A 215 -16.99 10.77 -13.59
N MET A 216 -17.54 9.67 -14.10
CA MET A 216 -18.83 9.67 -14.80
C MET A 216 -19.53 8.31 -14.72
N HIS A 217 -19.64 7.73 -13.53
CA HIS A 217 -20.31 6.44 -13.35
C HIS A 217 -21.84 6.59 -13.28
N GLN A 218 -22.59 5.54 -13.67
CA GLN A 218 -24.05 5.47 -13.54
C GLN A 218 -24.81 6.67 -14.15
N LEU A 219 -24.39 7.20 -15.31
CA LEU A 219 -25.16 8.22 -16.02
C LEU A 219 -26.56 7.69 -16.37
N LYS A 220 -27.60 8.30 -15.82
CA LYS A 220 -28.99 7.80 -15.84
C LYS A 220 -29.62 7.81 -17.22
N ARG A 221 -29.17 8.70 -18.11
CA ARG A 221 -29.80 8.99 -19.42
C ARG A 221 -28.79 9.10 -20.56
N LEU A 222 -27.62 8.45 -20.46
CA LEU A 222 -26.60 8.56 -21.51
C LEU A 222 -27.13 8.03 -22.85
N GLU A 223 -27.27 8.90 -23.83
CA GLU A 223 -27.76 8.61 -25.19
C GLU A 223 -26.59 8.70 -26.19
N MET A 224 -25.53 7.93 -25.94
CA MET A 224 -24.38 7.83 -26.83
C MET A 224 -24.05 6.38 -27.14
N THR A 225 -23.78 6.09 -28.41
CA THR A 225 -23.16 4.81 -28.77
C THR A 225 -21.76 4.71 -28.19
N THR A 226 -21.29 3.49 -27.96
CA THR A 226 -19.91 3.23 -27.50
C THR A 226 -18.87 3.89 -28.40
N ALA A 227 -19.08 3.89 -29.72
CA ALA A 227 -18.18 4.53 -30.67
C ALA A 227 -18.11 6.06 -30.48
N GLN A 228 -19.26 6.72 -30.32
CA GLN A 228 -19.32 8.17 -30.04
C GLN A 228 -18.70 8.50 -28.69
N LEU A 229 -18.94 7.67 -27.68
CA LEU A 229 -18.37 7.82 -26.35
C LEU A 229 -16.84 7.76 -26.41
N LEU A 230 -16.28 6.72 -27.04
CA LEU A 230 -14.83 6.56 -27.21
C LEU A 230 -14.22 7.67 -28.06
N ALA A 231 -14.93 8.16 -29.08
CA ALA A 231 -14.48 9.28 -29.91
C ALA A 231 -14.33 10.58 -29.08
N VAL A 232 -15.23 10.83 -28.14
CA VAL A 232 -15.11 11.96 -27.21
C VAL A 232 -13.99 11.72 -26.21
N LEU A 233 -13.97 10.56 -25.54
CA LEU A 233 -12.99 10.27 -24.49
C LEU A 233 -11.56 10.25 -25.03
N SER A 234 -11.31 9.70 -26.22
CA SER A 234 -9.98 9.69 -26.86
C SER A 234 -9.42 11.09 -27.12
N GLN A 235 -10.29 12.07 -27.35
CA GLN A 235 -9.89 13.46 -27.61
C GLN A 235 -9.72 14.29 -26.34
N VAL A 236 -10.38 13.91 -25.25
CA VAL A 236 -10.27 14.57 -23.94
C VAL A 236 -9.15 13.96 -23.08
N SER A 237 -8.65 12.77 -23.45
CA SER A 237 -7.66 12.02 -22.68
C SER A 237 -6.23 12.57 -22.84
N SER A 238 -5.75 13.26 -21.81
CA SER A 238 -4.36 13.07 -21.33
C SER A 238 -4.33 11.83 -20.40
N PRO A 239 -3.18 11.17 -20.13
CA PRO A 239 -3.10 9.81 -19.56
C PRO A 239 -3.51 9.67 -18.08
N SER A 240 -4.58 10.31 -17.62
CA SER A 240 -4.96 10.43 -16.22
C SER A 240 -6.42 9.97 -16.00
N VAL A 241 -6.52 8.76 -15.45
CA VAL A 241 -7.62 8.17 -14.67
C VAL A 241 -9.05 8.53 -15.10
N LEU A 242 -9.60 7.73 -16.02
CA LEU A 242 -11.04 7.51 -16.18
C LEU A 242 -11.49 6.42 -15.20
N MET A 243 -12.27 6.77 -14.18
CA MET A 243 -12.93 5.77 -13.33
C MET A 243 -14.34 5.47 -13.85
N LEU A 244 -14.45 4.44 -14.71
CA LEU A 244 -15.74 3.87 -15.13
C LEU A 244 -16.09 2.69 -14.21
N ARG A 245 -16.68 2.94 -13.04
CA ARG A 245 -17.18 1.83 -12.21
C ARG A 245 -18.65 1.57 -12.55
N SER A 246 -18.97 0.44 -13.21
CA SER A 246 -20.33 -0.11 -13.21
C SER A 246 -20.34 -1.45 -12.49
N PRO A 247 -21.31 -1.63 -11.57
CA PRO A 247 -22.10 -2.85 -11.60
C PRO A 247 -23.54 -2.53 -11.21
N SER A 248 -24.36 -2.02 -12.14
CA SER A 248 -25.83 -2.05 -12.01
C SER A 248 -26.54 -1.60 -13.29
N LYS A 249 -27.09 -2.57 -14.03
CA LYS A 249 -28.30 -2.49 -14.87
C LYS A 249 -28.58 -1.16 -15.61
N THR A 250 -27.75 -0.80 -16.58
CA THR A 250 -28.25 -0.07 -17.76
C THR A 250 -27.98 -0.95 -18.96
N CYS A 251 -29.01 -1.68 -19.39
CA CYS A 251 -28.99 -2.47 -20.61
C CYS A 251 -28.71 -1.52 -21.77
N ILE A 252 -27.49 -1.54 -22.30
CA ILE A 252 -27.29 -1.24 -23.72
C ILE A 252 -27.47 -2.60 -24.40
N SER A 253 -28.65 -2.86 -24.96
CA SER A 253 -28.85 -4.06 -25.78
C SER A 253 -27.95 -3.95 -26.99
N LEU A 254 -26.97 -4.83 -27.10
CA LEU A 254 -26.09 -4.92 -28.25
C LEU A 254 -26.04 -6.42 -28.65
N ASN A 255 -25.99 -6.65 -29.97
CA ASN A 255 -26.32 -7.92 -30.62
C ASN A 255 -25.15 -8.93 -30.54
N GLU A 256 -25.48 -10.14 -30.13
CA GLU A 256 -24.64 -11.22 -29.56
C GLU A 256 -23.45 -11.77 -30.36
N HIS A 257 -23.03 -11.24 -31.51
CA HIS A 257 -22.04 -11.92 -32.37
C HIS A 257 -20.81 -11.11 -32.78
N LYS A 258 -20.65 -9.85 -32.34
CA LYS A 258 -19.41 -9.07 -32.54
C LYS A 258 -18.79 -8.47 -31.27
N GLU A 259 -19.37 -8.75 -30.09
CA GLU A 259 -19.15 -7.96 -28.87
C GLU A 259 -18.11 -8.46 -27.88
N GLU A 260 -17.64 -9.70 -27.98
CA GLU A 260 -16.67 -10.26 -27.02
C GLU A 260 -15.35 -9.48 -26.99
N LEU A 261 -14.94 -8.87 -28.11
CA LEU A 261 -13.73 -8.04 -28.17
C LEU A 261 -13.87 -6.67 -27.48
N THR A 262 -15.08 -6.08 -27.41
CA THR A 262 -15.26 -4.69 -26.94
C THR A 262 -15.47 -4.60 -25.42
N PHE A 263 -16.18 -5.56 -24.83
CA PHE A 263 -16.35 -5.64 -23.37
C PHE A 263 -15.04 -6.03 -22.67
N THR A 264 -14.30 -6.97 -23.27
CA THR A 264 -12.97 -7.41 -22.79
C THR A 264 -11.99 -6.24 -22.76
N HIS A 265 -11.98 -5.38 -23.78
CA HIS A 265 -11.14 -4.19 -23.80
C HIS A 265 -11.48 -3.19 -22.68
N LEU A 266 -12.75 -2.96 -22.38
CA LEU A 266 -13.15 -2.05 -21.30
C LEU A 266 -12.73 -2.57 -19.92
N ILE A 267 -12.93 -3.87 -19.66
CA ILE A 267 -12.48 -4.52 -18.42
C ILE A 267 -10.96 -4.40 -18.28
N TYR A 268 -10.23 -4.62 -19.37
CA TYR A 268 -8.78 -4.49 -19.40
C TYR A 268 -8.30 -3.08 -19.01
N TYR A 269 -8.92 -2.02 -19.53
CA TYR A 269 -8.58 -0.63 -19.15
C TYR A 269 -8.93 -0.31 -17.69
N LEU A 270 -10.02 -0.88 -17.17
CA LEU A 270 -10.38 -0.71 -15.76
C LEU A 270 -9.37 -1.37 -14.83
N GLN A 271 -8.99 -2.61 -15.15
CA GLN A 271 -7.95 -3.33 -14.40
C GLN A 271 -6.62 -2.57 -14.45
N LYS A 272 -6.24 -1.99 -15.60
CA LYS A 272 -5.07 -1.11 -15.74
C LYS A 272 -5.08 0.05 -14.72
N ASN A 273 -6.19 0.76 -14.64
CA ASN A 273 -6.32 1.95 -13.78
C ASN A 273 -6.32 1.58 -12.30
N CYS A 274 -6.93 0.43 -11.95
CA CYS A 274 -6.87 -0.11 -10.59
C CYS A 274 -5.43 -0.47 -10.20
N LEU A 275 -4.69 -1.15 -11.07
CA LEU A 275 -3.28 -1.48 -10.83
C LEU A 275 -2.42 -0.21 -10.74
N LEU A 276 -2.66 0.81 -11.57
CA LEU A 276 -1.94 2.10 -11.52
C LEU A 276 -2.15 2.81 -10.20
N SER A 277 -3.39 2.82 -9.71
CA SER A 277 -3.73 3.43 -8.43
C SER A 277 -3.07 2.66 -7.28
N LEU A 278 -3.20 1.32 -7.28
CA LEU A 278 -2.64 0.46 -6.25
C LEU A 278 -1.10 0.44 -6.25
N CYS A 279 -0.45 0.69 -7.39
CA CYS A 279 1.01 0.77 -7.50
C CYS A 279 1.62 2.01 -6.80
N SER A 280 0.78 2.89 -6.22
CA SER A 280 1.25 3.98 -5.36
C SER A 280 1.91 3.41 -4.09
N ASP A 281 3.19 3.71 -3.91
CA ASP A 281 3.97 3.26 -2.74
C ASP A 281 3.29 3.69 -1.43
N ARG A 282 2.77 4.93 -1.38
CA ARG A 282 2.00 5.43 -0.24
C ARG A 282 0.79 4.54 0.10
N ILE A 283 0.06 4.08 -0.92
CA ILE A 283 -1.09 3.20 -0.71
C ILE A 283 -0.63 1.85 -0.17
N LEU A 284 0.34 1.21 -0.83
CA LEU A 284 0.85 -0.11 -0.41
C LEU A 284 1.49 -0.09 0.98
N GLN A 285 2.12 1.03 1.34
CA GLN A 285 2.89 1.16 2.57
C GLN A 285 2.04 1.62 3.76
N GLU A 286 1.29 2.70 3.60
CA GLU A 286 0.66 3.46 4.69
C GLU A 286 -0.85 3.22 4.81
N VAL A 287 -1.53 2.96 3.70
CA VAL A 287 -2.99 2.85 3.70
C VAL A 287 -3.43 1.51 4.26
N LEU A 288 -4.51 1.53 5.05
CA LEU A 288 -5.13 0.36 5.66
C LEU A 288 -6.19 -0.20 4.71
N PHE A 289 -5.93 -1.40 4.20
CA PHE A 289 -6.83 -2.18 3.35
C PHE A 289 -6.49 -3.67 3.48
N ASN A 290 -7.35 -4.54 2.93
CA ASN A 290 -7.11 -5.98 2.94
C ASN A 290 -5.98 -6.34 1.95
N ARG A 291 -4.74 -6.34 2.46
CA ARG A 291 -3.52 -6.62 1.69
C ARG A 291 -3.50 -8.04 1.10
N PHE A 292 -4.07 -9.01 1.81
CA PHE A 292 -4.12 -10.40 1.38
C PHE A 292 -5.02 -10.57 0.15
N GLU A 293 -6.27 -10.08 0.23
CA GLU A 293 -7.19 -10.13 -0.91
C GLU A 293 -6.69 -9.32 -2.10
N ALA A 294 -6.07 -8.15 -1.85
CA ALA A 294 -5.43 -7.38 -2.91
C ALA A 294 -4.31 -8.16 -3.60
N ALA A 295 -3.43 -8.82 -2.84
CA ALA A 295 -2.35 -9.64 -3.40
C ALA A 295 -2.91 -10.82 -4.22
N LYS A 296 -3.96 -11.49 -3.72
CA LYS A 296 -4.63 -12.60 -4.42
C LYS A 296 -5.23 -12.15 -5.75
N LEU A 297 -5.94 -11.02 -5.79
CA LEU A 297 -6.54 -10.49 -7.01
C LEU A 297 -5.48 -10.07 -8.05
N VAL A 298 -4.40 -9.41 -7.61
CA VAL A 298 -3.30 -9.01 -8.51
C VAL A 298 -2.58 -10.23 -9.08
N MET A 299 -2.42 -11.29 -8.30
CA MET A 299 -1.84 -12.56 -8.76
C MET A 299 -2.72 -13.28 -9.78
N GLN A 300 -4.03 -13.39 -9.52
CA GLN A 300 -4.97 -13.96 -10.49
C GLN A 300 -4.97 -13.17 -11.80
N TRP A 301 -4.84 -11.85 -11.72
CA TRP A 301 -4.74 -11.00 -12.90
C TRP A 301 -3.44 -11.25 -13.67
N LEU A 302 -2.29 -11.33 -12.98
CA LEU A 302 -0.97 -11.57 -13.58
C LEU A 302 -0.90 -12.87 -14.40
N CYS A 303 -1.70 -13.87 -14.03
CA CYS A 303 -1.76 -15.16 -14.72
C CYS A 303 -2.57 -15.13 -16.01
N ASN A 304 -3.48 -14.16 -16.17
CA ASN A 304 -4.41 -14.13 -17.29
C ASN A 304 -3.94 -13.23 -18.44
N HIS A 305 -2.91 -12.39 -18.27
CA HIS A 305 -2.58 -11.30 -19.20
C HIS A 305 -1.07 -11.22 -19.51
N GLU A 306 -0.72 -10.90 -20.78
CA GLU A 306 0.66 -10.92 -21.30
C GLU A 306 1.32 -9.53 -21.44
N ASP A 307 0.65 -8.44 -21.03
CA ASP A 307 1.19 -7.07 -21.18
C ASP A 307 2.39 -6.81 -20.27
N GLN A 308 3.56 -6.51 -20.86
CA GLN A 308 4.82 -6.32 -20.11
C GLN A 308 4.81 -5.14 -19.13
N ASN A 309 4.10 -4.04 -19.44
CA ASN A 309 4.06 -2.86 -18.58
C ASN A 309 3.20 -3.12 -17.34
N MET A 310 2.07 -3.78 -17.55
CA MET A 310 1.19 -4.16 -16.44
C MET A 310 1.76 -5.31 -15.62
N GLN A 311 2.44 -6.26 -16.26
CA GLN A 311 3.19 -7.32 -15.62
C GLN A 311 4.20 -6.73 -14.63
N ARG A 312 4.95 -5.71 -15.04
CA ARG A 312 5.88 -4.95 -14.17
C ARG A 312 5.18 -4.37 -12.94
N MET A 313 4.01 -3.74 -13.13
CA MET A 313 3.26 -3.14 -12.02
C MET A 313 2.70 -4.19 -11.05
N ALA A 314 2.12 -5.27 -11.59
CA ALA A 314 1.58 -6.36 -10.80
C ALA A 314 2.68 -7.01 -9.95
N VAL A 315 3.85 -7.35 -10.52
CA VAL A 315 4.95 -7.92 -9.73
C VAL A 315 5.53 -6.94 -8.71
N ALA A 316 5.53 -5.64 -8.99
CA ALA A 316 5.94 -4.62 -8.03
C ALA A 316 4.99 -4.58 -6.82
N ILE A 317 3.67 -4.51 -7.06
CA ILE A 317 2.63 -4.55 -6.01
C ILE A 317 2.78 -5.83 -5.17
N ILE A 318 2.86 -6.99 -5.83
CA ILE A 318 3.03 -8.28 -5.18
C ILE A 318 4.28 -8.30 -4.30
N SER A 319 5.41 -7.80 -4.81
CA SER A 319 6.68 -7.83 -4.08
C SER A 319 6.62 -7.08 -2.76
N ILE A 320 5.90 -5.94 -2.73
CA ILE A 320 5.71 -5.10 -1.54
C ILE A 320 4.68 -5.74 -0.61
N LEU A 321 3.54 -6.18 -1.14
CA LEU A 321 2.47 -6.78 -0.33
C LEU A 321 2.98 -8.06 0.35
N ALA A 322 3.64 -8.95 -0.38
CA ALA A 322 4.17 -10.20 0.17
C ALA A 322 5.15 -9.96 1.34
N ALA A 323 5.92 -8.87 1.34
CA ALA A 323 6.78 -8.52 2.46
C ALA A 323 5.99 -8.12 3.74
N LYS A 324 4.78 -7.57 3.57
CA LYS A 324 3.92 -7.06 4.65
C LYS A 324 2.87 -8.04 5.15
N LEU A 325 2.66 -9.16 4.46
CA LEU A 325 1.72 -10.18 4.89
C LEU A 325 2.26 -10.96 6.10
N SER A 326 1.34 -11.51 6.90
CA SER A 326 1.73 -12.48 7.93
C SER A 326 2.29 -13.75 7.28
N THR A 327 3.03 -14.54 8.05
CA THR A 327 3.60 -15.82 7.57
C THR A 327 2.52 -16.78 7.08
N GLU A 328 1.39 -16.88 7.80
CA GLU A 328 0.24 -17.69 7.40
C GLU A 328 -0.38 -17.22 6.08
N GLN A 329 -0.62 -15.92 5.92
CA GLN A 329 -1.17 -15.35 4.69
C GLN A 329 -0.23 -15.53 3.50
N THR A 330 1.08 -15.38 3.74
CA THR A 330 2.11 -15.57 2.72
C THR A 330 2.17 -17.03 2.25
N ALA A 331 2.07 -17.98 3.19
CA ALA A 331 2.00 -19.41 2.90
C ALA A 331 0.72 -19.79 2.13
N GLN A 332 -0.44 -19.23 2.51
CA GLN A 332 -1.70 -19.44 1.78
C GLN A 332 -1.61 -18.92 0.34
N LEU A 333 -1.06 -17.72 0.15
CA LEU A 333 -0.88 -17.13 -1.17
C LEU A 333 0.10 -17.95 -2.01
N GLY A 334 1.22 -18.38 -1.43
CA GLY A 334 2.23 -19.18 -2.13
C GLY A 334 1.85 -20.66 -2.33
N ALA A 335 0.78 -21.15 -1.71
CA ALA A 335 0.29 -22.52 -1.90
C ALA A 335 -0.41 -22.71 -3.26
N GLU A 336 -0.83 -21.62 -3.90
CA GLU A 336 -1.42 -21.66 -5.23
C GLU A 336 -0.35 -21.90 -6.30
N LEU A 337 -0.25 -23.14 -6.79
CA LEU A 337 0.77 -23.59 -7.75
C LEU A 337 0.92 -22.66 -8.98
N PHE A 338 -0.19 -22.12 -9.49
CA PHE A 338 -0.19 -21.27 -10.68
C PHE A 338 0.60 -19.96 -10.47
N ILE A 339 0.65 -19.46 -9.23
CA ILE A 339 1.38 -18.23 -8.87
C ILE A 339 2.88 -18.45 -9.01
N VAL A 340 3.40 -19.51 -8.39
CA VAL A 340 4.83 -19.83 -8.42
C VAL A 340 5.28 -20.12 -9.86
N LYS A 341 4.46 -20.87 -10.62
CA LYS A 341 4.69 -21.12 -12.04
C LYS A 341 4.81 -19.83 -12.85
N GLN A 342 3.86 -18.91 -12.67
CA GLN A 342 3.86 -17.66 -13.42
C GLN A 342 5.10 -16.83 -13.08
N LEU A 343 5.43 -16.63 -11.80
CA LEU A 343 6.62 -15.88 -11.41
C LEU A 343 7.92 -16.49 -11.96
N LEU A 344 8.06 -17.83 -11.94
CA LEU A 344 9.20 -18.52 -12.55
C LEU A 344 9.24 -18.33 -14.08
N HIS A 345 8.09 -18.30 -14.75
CA HIS A 345 8.01 -18.01 -16.18
C HIS A 345 8.55 -16.61 -16.49
N ILE A 346 8.20 -15.59 -15.69
CA ILE A 346 8.73 -14.21 -15.85
C ILE A 346 10.25 -14.20 -15.67
N VAL A 347 10.78 -14.88 -14.64
CA VAL A 347 12.24 -14.99 -14.43
C VAL A 347 12.91 -15.65 -15.63
N ARG A 348 12.36 -16.74 -16.18
CA ARG A 348 12.86 -17.39 -17.41
C ARG A 348 12.90 -16.42 -18.58
N GLN A 349 11.78 -15.75 -18.84
CA GLN A 349 11.65 -14.82 -19.95
C GLN A 349 12.69 -13.69 -19.86
N LYS A 350 12.81 -13.05 -18.69
CA LYS A 350 13.74 -11.94 -18.47
C LYS A 350 15.21 -12.37 -18.50
N THR A 351 15.52 -13.56 -17.97
CA THR A 351 16.87 -14.13 -18.04
C THR A 351 17.26 -14.42 -19.49
N CYS A 352 16.37 -15.00 -20.30
CA CYS A 352 16.64 -15.25 -21.72
C CYS A 352 16.83 -13.97 -22.53
N GLN A 353 16.21 -12.86 -22.12
CA GLN A 353 16.41 -11.54 -22.75
C GLN A 353 17.77 -10.92 -22.38
N GLY A 354 18.46 -11.41 -21.34
CA GLY A 354 19.75 -10.88 -20.90
C GLY A 354 19.69 -9.47 -20.29
N ILE A 355 18.49 -8.99 -19.91
CA ILE A 355 18.31 -7.65 -19.37
C ILE A 355 17.92 -7.73 -17.89
N VAL A 356 18.67 -7.01 -17.05
CA VAL A 356 18.34 -6.81 -15.63
C VAL A 356 17.47 -5.57 -15.49
N ASP A 357 16.16 -5.76 -15.45
CA ASP A 357 15.19 -4.69 -15.25
C ASP A 357 14.48 -4.76 -13.89
N ALA A 358 13.67 -3.74 -13.59
CA ALA A 358 12.90 -3.67 -12.37
C ALA A 358 11.94 -4.87 -12.23
N THR A 359 11.38 -5.36 -13.33
CA THR A 359 10.48 -6.52 -13.34
C THR A 359 11.19 -7.76 -12.80
N LEU A 360 12.39 -8.09 -13.31
CA LEU A 360 13.19 -9.21 -12.79
C LEU A 360 13.48 -9.04 -11.29
N LYS A 361 13.91 -7.84 -10.86
CA LYS A 361 14.24 -7.57 -9.46
C LYS A 361 13.02 -7.70 -8.53
N PHE A 362 11.84 -7.26 -8.96
CA PHE A 362 10.59 -7.40 -8.21
C PHE A 362 10.09 -8.84 -8.19
N THR A 363 10.15 -9.56 -9.31
CA THR A 363 9.75 -10.97 -9.38
C THR A 363 10.61 -11.84 -8.47
N LEU A 364 11.94 -11.64 -8.45
CA LEU A 364 12.83 -12.34 -7.51
C LEU A 364 12.50 -12.01 -6.05
N SER A 365 12.14 -10.74 -5.77
CA SER A 365 11.70 -10.33 -4.42
C SER A 365 10.38 -10.98 -4.01
N ALA A 366 9.43 -11.08 -4.93
CA ALA A 366 8.14 -11.73 -4.69
C ALA A 366 8.35 -13.22 -4.38
N LEU A 367 9.15 -13.92 -5.19
CA LEU A 367 9.50 -15.33 -4.95
C LEU A 367 10.20 -15.52 -3.60
N TRP A 368 11.10 -14.60 -3.22
CA TRP A 368 11.76 -14.61 -1.92
C TRP A 368 10.76 -14.57 -0.77
N ASN A 369 9.86 -13.59 -0.81
CA ASN A 369 8.88 -13.39 0.26
C ASN A 369 7.88 -14.54 0.31
N LEU A 370 7.40 -15.05 -0.83
CA LEU A 370 6.41 -16.14 -0.88
C LEU A 370 6.94 -17.50 -0.41
N THR A 371 8.25 -17.73 -0.57
CA THR A 371 8.92 -18.95 -0.10
C THR A 371 9.41 -18.82 1.34
N ASP A 372 9.17 -17.68 1.99
CA ASP A 372 9.50 -17.46 3.40
C ASP A 372 8.61 -18.32 4.30
N GLU A 373 9.25 -19.26 5.01
CA GLU A 373 8.60 -20.14 5.99
C GLU A 373 7.40 -20.95 5.44
N SER A 374 7.38 -21.21 4.12
CA SER A 374 6.30 -21.94 3.43
C SER A 374 6.81 -23.22 2.73
N PRO A 375 6.68 -24.42 3.37
CA PRO A 375 7.14 -25.68 2.79
C PRO A 375 6.43 -26.06 1.49
N THR A 376 5.15 -25.71 1.35
CA THR A 376 4.34 -25.98 0.15
C THR A 376 4.83 -25.16 -1.03
N THR A 377 5.07 -23.86 -0.83
CA THR A 377 5.60 -22.97 -1.88
C THR A 377 7.01 -23.37 -2.30
N CYS A 378 7.85 -23.76 -1.34
CA CYS A 378 9.18 -24.31 -1.63
C CYS A 378 9.10 -25.56 -2.51
N ARG A 379 8.19 -26.49 -2.20
CA ARG A 379 7.96 -27.68 -3.03
C ARG A 379 7.55 -27.30 -4.46
N HIS A 380 6.59 -26.41 -4.61
CA HIS A 380 6.17 -25.93 -5.93
C HIS A 380 7.31 -25.25 -6.71
N PHE A 381 8.15 -24.49 -6.03
CA PHE A 381 9.32 -23.87 -6.65
C PHE A 381 10.29 -24.94 -7.21
N ILE A 382 10.58 -25.98 -6.44
CA ILE A 382 11.48 -27.08 -6.83
C ILE A 382 10.88 -27.89 -7.98
N GLU A 383 9.61 -28.32 -7.85
CA GLU A 383 8.89 -29.12 -8.86
C GLU A 383 8.81 -28.41 -10.22
N ASN A 384 8.90 -27.07 -10.24
CA ASN A 384 8.89 -26.25 -11.45
C ASN A 384 10.29 -25.81 -11.91
N GLN A 385 11.32 -26.57 -11.54
CA GLN A 385 12.72 -26.34 -11.96
C GLN A 385 13.25 -24.94 -11.59
N GLY A 386 12.79 -24.40 -10.46
CA GLY A 386 13.20 -23.09 -9.98
C GLY A 386 14.69 -23.03 -9.63
N LEU A 387 15.26 -24.14 -9.14
CA LEU A 387 16.68 -24.26 -8.80
C LEU A 387 17.57 -24.11 -10.03
N GLU A 388 17.29 -24.88 -11.08
CA GLU A 388 18.03 -24.87 -12.34
C GLU A 388 17.93 -23.50 -13.02
N LEU A 389 16.74 -22.90 -12.99
CA LEU A 389 16.53 -21.55 -13.49
C LEU A 389 17.39 -20.53 -12.74
N PHE A 390 17.43 -20.62 -11.42
CA PHE A 390 18.15 -19.68 -10.58
C PHE A 390 19.66 -19.78 -10.76
N ILE A 391 20.18 -21.01 -10.92
CA ILE A 391 21.58 -21.23 -11.31
C ILE A 391 21.85 -20.55 -12.66
N LYS A 392 20.97 -20.73 -13.66
CA LYS A 392 21.11 -20.06 -14.96
C LYS A 392 21.10 -18.53 -14.85
N VAL A 393 20.29 -17.97 -13.96
CA VAL A 393 20.25 -16.51 -13.72
C VAL A 393 21.57 -16.03 -13.10
N LEU A 394 22.13 -16.76 -12.13
CA LEU A 394 23.45 -16.45 -11.55
C LEU A 394 24.57 -16.53 -12.60
N GLU A 395 24.54 -17.54 -13.46
CA GLU A 395 25.49 -17.71 -14.56
C GLU A 395 25.36 -16.59 -15.61
N SER A 396 24.13 -16.08 -15.84
CA SER A 396 23.85 -15.02 -16.82
C SER A 396 24.15 -13.61 -16.30
N PHE A 397 24.10 -13.38 -14.98
CA PHE A 397 24.32 -12.07 -14.35
C PHE A 397 25.35 -12.13 -13.21
N PRO A 398 26.62 -12.48 -13.50
CA PRO A 398 27.65 -12.70 -12.48
C PRO A 398 28.12 -11.42 -11.75
N SER A 399 27.80 -10.23 -12.27
CA SER A 399 28.21 -8.93 -11.71
C SER A 399 27.08 -8.18 -10.98
N GLU A 400 25.88 -8.75 -10.86
CA GLU A 400 24.71 -8.07 -10.28
C GLU A 400 24.42 -8.54 -8.85
N SER A 401 25.11 -7.93 -7.88
CA SER A 401 25.04 -8.24 -6.44
C SER A 401 23.61 -8.38 -5.91
N SER A 402 22.72 -7.45 -6.27
CA SER A 402 21.31 -7.42 -5.86
C SER A 402 20.49 -8.62 -6.34
N ILE A 403 20.83 -9.21 -7.49
CA ILE A 403 20.20 -10.44 -7.99
C ILE A 403 20.78 -11.63 -7.26
N GLN A 404 22.11 -11.66 -7.09
CA GLN A 404 22.80 -12.77 -6.46
C GLN A 404 22.33 -12.98 -5.02
N GLN A 405 22.17 -11.91 -4.23
CA GLN A 405 21.65 -11.97 -2.86
C GLN A 405 20.27 -12.65 -2.80
N LYS A 406 19.33 -12.19 -3.64
CA LYS A 406 17.95 -12.72 -3.68
C LYS A 406 17.94 -14.19 -4.12
N ILE A 407 18.73 -14.54 -5.12
CA ILE A 407 18.75 -15.90 -5.66
C ILE A 407 19.42 -16.86 -4.69
N LEU A 408 20.55 -16.48 -4.10
CA LEU A 408 21.26 -17.36 -3.20
C LEU A 408 20.46 -17.64 -1.94
N GLY A 409 19.85 -16.64 -1.30
CA GLY A 409 19.02 -16.94 -0.13
C GLY A 409 17.72 -17.71 -0.43
N LEU A 410 17.23 -17.68 -1.68
CA LEU A 410 16.18 -18.59 -2.17
C LEU A 410 16.68 -20.03 -2.40
N LEU A 411 17.92 -20.18 -2.87
CA LEU A 411 18.59 -21.47 -3.01
C LEU A 411 18.91 -22.09 -1.64
N VAL A 412 19.10 -21.29 -0.57
CA VAL A 412 19.30 -21.76 0.84
C VAL A 412 18.15 -22.66 1.27
N ARG A 413 16.95 -22.32 0.82
CA ARG A 413 15.70 -22.91 1.28
C ARG A 413 15.27 -24.12 0.46
N ASN A 414 15.67 -24.18 -0.81
CA ASN A 414 15.10 -25.11 -1.78
C ASN A 414 16.09 -26.17 -2.31
N SER A 415 17.40 -25.98 -2.15
CA SER A 415 18.36 -26.88 -2.82
C SER A 415 18.66 -28.15 -2.02
N GLY A 416 18.66 -29.28 -2.73
CA GLY A 416 19.30 -30.55 -2.38
C GLY A 416 20.39 -30.94 -3.41
N GLY A 417 20.91 -29.97 -4.18
CA GLY A 417 21.88 -30.19 -5.26
C GLY A 417 23.14 -29.34 -5.07
N GLY A 418 24.23 -29.97 -4.65
CA GLY A 418 25.48 -29.32 -4.21
C GLY A 418 26.65 -29.28 -5.20
N GLN A 419 26.46 -29.37 -6.52
CA GLN A 419 27.60 -29.50 -7.45
C GLN A 419 28.15 -28.20 -8.09
N LYS A 420 27.57 -27.01 -7.87
CA LYS A 420 27.98 -25.78 -8.59
C LYS A 420 28.21 -24.51 -7.77
N PHE A 421 28.23 -24.58 -6.44
CA PHE A 421 28.42 -23.38 -5.60
C PHE A 421 29.91 -23.11 -5.38
N THR A 422 30.49 -22.13 -6.08
CA THR A 422 31.86 -21.66 -5.81
C THR A 422 31.81 -20.45 -4.87
N LEU A 423 32.33 -20.58 -3.65
CA LEU A 423 32.37 -19.53 -2.62
C LEU A 423 33.40 -18.40 -2.90
N ARG A 424 33.83 -18.21 -4.16
CA ARG A 424 34.84 -17.20 -4.55
C ARG A 424 34.20 -15.91 -5.09
N ILE A 425 33.18 -15.40 -4.40
CA ILE A 425 32.52 -14.15 -4.79
C ILE A 425 33.10 -13.02 -3.91
N PRO A 426 33.60 -11.91 -4.48
CA PRO A 426 34.28 -10.85 -3.73
C PRO A 426 33.36 -10.06 -2.79
N GLU A 427 32.05 -10.11 -3.02
CA GLU A 427 31.05 -9.37 -2.24
C GLU A 427 30.56 -10.20 -1.03
N VAL A 428 30.72 -9.65 0.17
CA VAL A 428 30.34 -10.31 1.44
C VAL A 428 28.85 -10.62 1.49
N GLU A 429 28.01 -9.71 1.02
CA GLU A 429 26.55 -9.88 1.03
C GLU A 429 26.13 -11.12 0.25
N VAL A 430 26.75 -11.35 -0.90
CA VAL A 430 26.47 -12.50 -1.77
C VAL A 430 27.04 -13.79 -1.17
N SER A 431 28.30 -13.72 -0.72
CA SER A 431 28.98 -14.83 -0.05
C SER A 431 28.25 -15.29 1.21
N TYR A 432 27.65 -14.36 1.94
CA TYR A 432 26.87 -14.62 3.14
C TYR A 432 25.69 -15.55 2.88
N PHE A 433 24.88 -15.25 1.85
CA PHE A 433 23.74 -16.07 1.48
C PHE A 433 24.20 -17.43 0.94
N ALA A 434 25.22 -17.47 0.08
CA ALA A 434 25.77 -18.72 -0.46
C ALA A 434 26.28 -19.66 0.66
N ALA A 435 27.00 -19.09 1.62
CA ALA A 435 27.49 -19.80 2.79
C ALA A 435 26.35 -20.37 3.64
N GLY A 436 25.23 -19.64 3.76
CA GLY A 436 24.03 -20.15 4.42
C GLY A 436 23.43 -21.38 3.75
N ILE A 437 23.46 -21.43 2.41
CA ILE A 437 22.98 -22.60 1.64
C ILE A 437 23.82 -23.80 2.04
N LEU A 438 25.13 -23.62 1.95
CA LEU A 438 26.09 -24.68 2.23
C LEU A 438 26.01 -25.12 3.69
N ALA A 439 25.83 -24.20 4.63
CA ALA A 439 25.65 -24.51 6.04
C ALA A 439 24.41 -25.40 6.27
N HIS A 440 23.26 -25.05 5.68
CA HIS A 440 22.03 -25.85 5.81
C HIS A 440 22.08 -27.19 5.07
N LEU A 441 22.72 -27.24 3.91
CA LEU A 441 22.92 -28.48 3.16
C LEU A 441 23.83 -29.44 3.90
N THR A 442 24.92 -28.92 4.47
CA THR A 442 25.91 -29.74 5.16
C THR A 442 25.49 -30.10 6.58
N SER A 443 24.62 -29.32 7.25
CA SER A 443 24.13 -29.62 8.61
C SER A 443 23.31 -30.90 8.71
N ARG A 444 22.70 -31.38 7.60
CA ARG A 444 21.93 -32.65 7.56
C ARG A 444 22.77 -33.91 7.79
N GLY A 445 24.09 -33.76 7.91
CA GLY A 445 25.03 -34.84 8.13
C GLY A 445 25.38 -35.60 6.87
N GLU A 446 26.37 -36.47 6.99
CA GLU A 446 26.93 -37.23 5.88
C GLU A 446 25.95 -38.26 5.30
N LYS A 447 25.09 -38.86 6.14
CA LYS A 447 24.15 -39.91 5.73
C LYS A 447 23.08 -39.45 4.72
N VAL A 448 22.76 -38.16 4.72
CA VAL A 448 21.75 -37.55 3.84
C VAL A 448 22.42 -36.89 2.62
N TRP A 449 23.75 -36.83 2.61
CA TRP A 449 24.53 -36.26 1.51
C TRP A 449 24.66 -37.26 0.37
N THR A 450 24.10 -36.94 -0.79
CA THR A 450 24.02 -37.83 -1.96
C THR A 450 25.15 -37.61 -2.98
N LEU A 451 25.96 -36.57 -2.79
CA LEU A 451 27.08 -36.24 -3.67
C LEU A 451 28.40 -36.81 -3.14
N ASP A 452 29.47 -36.61 -3.88
CA ASP A 452 30.80 -37.06 -3.47
C ASP A 452 31.20 -36.47 -2.10
N LEU A 453 31.79 -37.32 -1.26
CA LEU A 453 32.24 -36.96 0.08
C LEU A 453 33.44 -36.02 0.02
N SER A 454 34.31 -36.17 -0.98
CA SER A 454 35.45 -35.26 -1.20
C SER A 454 34.99 -33.81 -1.44
N LEU A 455 33.89 -33.66 -2.20
CA LEU A 455 33.25 -32.38 -2.45
C LEU A 455 32.66 -31.80 -1.16
N ARG A 456 32.00 -32.62 -0.33
CA ARG A 456 31.46 -32.18 0.98
C ARG A 456 32.54 -31.58 1.87
N THR A 457 33.67 -32.27 1.99
CA THR A 457 34.82 -31.81 2.79
C THR A 457 35.37 -30.50 2.24
N THR A 458 35.57 -30.42 0.92
CA THR A 458 36.04 -29.20 0.24
C THR A 458 35.10 -28.02 0.48
N LEU A 459 33.78 -28.24 0.41
CA LEU A 459 32.78 -27.19 0.66
C LEU A 459 32.78 -26.71 2.11
N LEU A 460 32.94 -27.62 3.08
CA LEU A 460 33.04 -27.27 4.50
C LEU A 460 34.31 -26.45 4.80
N GLU A 461 35.45 -26.80 4.20
CA GLU A 461 36.69 -26.04 4.32
C GLU A 461 36.58 -24.66 3.67
N GLN A 462 35.99 -24.57 2.48
CA GLN A 462 35.73 -23.29 1.82
C GLN A 462 34.77 -22.41 2.63
N LEU A 463 33.71 -23.00 3.20
CA LEU A 463 32.75 -22.29 4.05
C LEU A 463 33.46 -21.66 5.25
N HIS A 464 34.24 -22.44 5.98
CA HIS A 464 35.02 -21.97 7.12
C HIS A 464 36.00 -20.85 6.70
N SER A 465 36.79 -21.08 5.65
CA SER A 465 37.80 -20.12 5.18
C SER A 465 37.18 -18.81 4.70
N ALA A 466 36.01 -18.86 4.05
CA ALA A 466 35.33 -17.68 3.54
C ALA A 466 34.82 -16.78 4.66
N ILE A 467 34.13 -17.36 5.66
CA ILE A 467 33.52 -16.61 6.77
C ILE A 467 34.58 -15.83 7.55
N LEU A 468 35.75 -16.43 7.80
CA LEU A 468 36.85 -15.78 8.52
C LEU A 468 37.46 -14.57 7.79
N LYS A 469 37.25 -14.46 6.48
CA LYS A 469 37.79 -13.38 5.64
C LYS A 469 36.80 -12.24 5.43
N TRP A 470 35.55 -12.38 5.86
CA TRP A 470 34.56 -11.34 5.65
C TRP A 470 34.87 -10.10 6.50
N PRO A 471 34.96 -8.90 5.91
CA PRO A 471 34.97 -7.66 6.67
C PRO A 471 33.64 -7.49 7.44
N SER A 472 33.69 -6.71 8.53
CA SER A 472 32.48 -6.30 9.24
C SER A 472 31.66 -5.38 8.31
N PRO A 473 30.40 -5.74 7.96
CA PRO A 473 29.57 -4.89 7.10
C PRO A 473 29.29 -3.54 7.77
N GLU A 474 29.11 -2.46 7.01
CA GLU A 474 28.85 -1.13 7.59
C GLU A 474 27.43 -1.03 8.16
N CYS A 475 26.43 -1.55 7.44
CA CYS A 475 25.01 -1.49 7.77
C CYS A 475 24.36 -2.87 7.98
N GLU A 476 23.12 -2.90 8.45
CA GLU A 476 22.31 -4.11 8.59
C GLU A 476 21.97 -4.71 7.21
N MET A 477 22.72 -5.72 6.77
CA MET A 477 22.51 -6.40 5.47
C MET A 477 21.22 -7.23 5.38
N VAL A 478 20.70 -7.71 6.52
CA VAL A 478 19.60 -8.68 6.57
C VAL A 478 18.78 -8.45 7.83
N ALA A 479 17.46 -8.61 7.70
CA ALA A 479 16.54 -8.48 8.82
C ALA A 479 15.88 -9.82 9.17
N TYR A 480 16.09 -10.29 10.40
CA TYR A 480 15.49 -11.54 10.90
C TYR A 480 14.13 -11.30 11.56
N ARG A 481 13.23 -12.25 11.33
CA ARG A 481 11.94 -12.35 12.04
C ARG A 481 12.03 -13.28 13.26
N SER A 482 12.94 -14.25 13.24
CA SER A 482 13.22 -15.20 14.31
C SER A 482 14.64 -15.76 14.19
N PHE A 483 15.25 -16.15 15.32
CA PHE A 483 16.51 -16.89 15.40
C PHE A 483 16.34 -18.40 15.54
N ASN A 484 15.13 -18.91 15.78
CA ASN A 484 14.84 -20.34 15.87
C ASN A 484 15.48 -21.20 14.75
N PRO A 485 15.51 -20.78 13.47
CA PRO A 485 16.13 -21.58 12.41
C PRO A 485 17.64 -21.79 12.56
N PHE A 486 18.32 -20.95 13.35
CA PHE A 486 19.77 -21.02 13.54
C PHE A 486 20.17 -21.97 14.68
N PHE A 487 19.31 -22.20 15.68
CA PHE A 487 19.66 -23.03 16.83
C PHE A 487 20.08 -24.46 16.45
N PRO A 488 19.41 -25.18 15.53
CA PRO A 488 19.87 -26.50 15.08
C PRO A 488 21.25 -26.47 14.41
N LEU A 489 21.64 -25.35 13.79
CA LEU A 489 22.96 -25.19 13.17
C LEU A 489 24.06 -25.00 14.22
N LEU A 490 23.74 -24.35 15.34
CA LEU A 490 24.67 -24.20 16.47
C LEU A 490 24.98 -25.54 17.14
N GLU A 491 24.09 -26.54 17.05
CA GLU A 491 24.29 -27.89 17.59
C GLU A 491 25.17 -28.80 16.68
N CYS A 492 25.59 -28.31 15.50
CA CYS A 492 26.36 -29.09 14.53
C CYS A 492 27.87 -29.17 14.85
N PHE A 493 28.23 -29.76 16.00
CA PHE A 493 29.60 -29.81 16.52
C PHE A 493 30.62 -30.57 15.65
N GLN A 494 30.17 -31.36 14.67
CA GLN A 494 31.04 -32.10 13.74
C GLN A 494 31.41 -31.26 12.50
N THR A 495 30.76 -30.12 12.29
CA THR A 495 30.95 -29.27 11.12
C THR A 495 31.12 -27.81 11.54
N PRO A 496 32.32 -27.39 11.99
CA PRO A 496 32.57 -26.05 12.52
C PRO A 496 32.14 -24.91 11.60
N GLY A 497 32.31 -25.06 10.28
CA GLY A 497 31.87 -24.04 9.30
C GLY A 497 30.37 -23.75 9.34
N VAL A 498 29.53 -24.73 9.70
CA VAL A 498 28.08 -24.57 9.88
C VAL A 498 27.79 -23.71 11.11
N GLN A 499 28.40 -24.05 12.25
CA GLN A 499 28.25 -23.28 13.49
C GLN A 499 28.77 -21.85 13.32
N LEU A 500 29.90 -21.70 12.62
CA LEU A 500 30.53 -20.42 12.36
C LEU A 500 29.64 -19.48 11.55
N TRP A 501 28.94 -20.00 10.52
CA TRP A 501 27.99 -19.20 9.75
C TRP A 501 26.83 -18.71 10.61
N ALA A 502 26.24 -19.61 11.41
CA ALA A 502 25.10 -19.27 12.27
C ALA A 502 25.49 -18.26 13.37
N ALA A 503 26.66 -18.43 13.99
CA ALA A 503 27.18 -17.47 14.97
C ALA A 503 27.49 -16.11 14.32
N TRP A 504 28.12 -16.09 13.14
CA TRP A 504 28.41 -14.85 12.42
C TRP A 504 27.12 -14.08 12.06
N ALA A 505 26.10 -14.80 11.57
CA ALA A 505 24.79 -14.24 11.26
C ALA A 505 24.15 -13.51 12.46
N MET A 506 24.17 -14.16 13.63
CA MET A 506 23.67 -13.59 14.88
C MET A 506 24.49 -12.38 15.32
N GLN A 507 25.82 -12.48 15.30
CA GLN A 507 26.71 -11.40 15.69
C GLN A 507 26.49 -10.15 14.82
N HIS A 508 26.38 -10.35 13.50
CA HIS A 508 26.16 -9.27 12.54
C HIS A 508 24.95 -8.42 12.91
N VAL A 509 23.76 -9.03 13.01
CA VAL A 509 22.53 -8.26 13.28
C VAL A 509 22.49 -7.70 14.70
N CYS A 510 23.02 -8.43 15.70
CA CYS A 510 23.10 -7.96 17.08
C CYS A 510 24.05 -6.75 17.23
N SER A 511 25.15 -6.71 16.48
CA SER A 511 26.09 -5.59 16.51
C SER A 511 25.52 -4.32 15.85
N LYS A 512 24.62 -4.47 14.88
CA LYS A 512 24.03 -3.35 14.13
C LYS A 512 22.75 -2.80 14.77
N ASN A 513 21.92 -3.68 15.33
CA ASN A 513 20.66 -3.29 15.95
C ASN A 513 20.39 -4.14 17.21
N ALA A 514 21.23 -3.91 18.22
CA ALA A 514 21.16 -4.61 19.51
C ALA A 514 19.78 -4.52 20.15
N GLY A 515 19.12 -3.35 20.09
CA GLY A 515 17.80 -3.14 20.70
C GLY A 515 16.75 -4.14 20.24
N ARG A 516 16.65 -4.38 18.92
CA ARG A 516 15.72 -5.34 18.34
C ARG A 516 16.21 -6.78 18.50
N TYR A 517 17.43 -7.07 18.05
CA TYR A 517 17.88 -8.45 17.89
C TYR A 517 18.36 -9.09 19.19
N CYS A 518 18.99 -8.35 20.11
CA CYS A 518 19.31 -8.92 21.42
C CYS A 518 18.05 -9.23 22.22
N SER A 519 17.01 -8.38 22.13
CA SER A 519 15.72 -8.66 22.76
C SER A 519 15.07 -9.93 22.18
N MET A 520 15.02 -10.05 20.85
CA MET A 520 14.52 -11.26 20.16
C MET A 520 15.30 -12.51 20.54
N LEU A 521 16.64 -12.44 20.54
CA LEU A 521 17.50 -13.59 20.85
C LEU A 521 17.35 -14.03 22.32
N LEU A 522 17.13 -13.11 23.26
CA LEU A 522 16.83 -13.43 24.66
C LEU A 522 15.45 -14.10 24.79
N GLU A 523 14.43 -13.56 24.14
CA GLU A 523 13.06 -14.09 24.20
C GLU A 523 12.95 -15.53 23.67
N GLU A 524 13.73 -15.85 22.64
CA GLU A 524 13.75 -17.17 21.99
C GLU A 524 14.71 -18.17 22.65
N GLY A 525 15.37 -17.81 23.76
CA GLY A 525 16.26 -18.72 24.49
C GLY A 525 17.67 -18.87 23.88
N GLY A 526 18.10 -17.90 23.08
CA GLY A 526 19.43 -17.89 22.47
C GLY A 526 20.58 -17.82 23.48
N LEU A 527 20.36 -17.24 24.67
CA LEU A 527 21.36 -17.20 25.73
C LEU A 527 21.78 -18.61 26.17
N GLN A 528 20.80 -19.49 26.44
CA GLN A 528 21.07 -20.87 26.85
C GLN A 528 21.79 -21.65 25.72
N GLN A 529 21.38 -21.42 24.47
CA GLN A 529 21.98 -22.08 23.31
C GLN A 529 23.45 -21.68 23.11
N LEU A 530 23.77 -20.39 23.25
CA LEU A 530 25.14 -19.89 23.16
C LEU A 530 26.01 -20.37 24.34
N GLU A 531 25.47 -20.43 25.56
CA GLU A 531 26.19 -20.98 26.73
C GLU A 531 26.44 -22.49 26.60
N ALA A 532 25.47 -23.25 26.09
CA ALA A 532 25.63 -24.68 25.81
C ALA A 532 26.71 -24.93 24.76
N MET A 533 26.72 -24.14 23.68
CA MET A 533 27.77 -24.20 22.67
C MET A 533 29.14 -23.81 23.24
N ARG A 534 29.22 -22.78 24.09
CA ARG A 534 30.49 -22.35 24.73
C ARG A 534 31.08 -23.42 25.63
N SER A 535 30.25 -24.16 26.36
CA SER A 535 30.68 -25.19 27.30
C SER A 535 30.97 -26.55 26.65
N HIS A 536 30.63 -26.74 25.37
CA HIS A 536 30.78 -28.02 24.70
C HIS A 536 32.23 -28.25 24.23
N PRO A 537 32.84 -29.42 24.54
CA PRO A 537 34.29 -29.65 24.32
C PRO A 537 34.70 -29.76 22.85
N LYS A 538 33.74 -29.97 21.94
CA LYS A 538 34.01 -30.05 20.48
C LYS A 538 33.81 -28.71 19.75
N THR A 539 33.49 -27.64 20.46
CA THR A 539 33.30 -26.34 19.82
C THR A 539 34.64 -25.79 19.35
N HIS A 540 34.70 -25.44 18.06
CA HIS A 540 35.92 -24.91 17.45
C HIS A 540 36.25 -23.52 18.00
N SER A 541 37.55 -23.20 18.12
CA SER A 541 38.03 -21.93 18.69
C SER A 541 37.48 -20.69 17.98
N ASP A 542 37.40 -20.71 16.66
CA ASP A 542 36.79 -19.62 15.87
C ASP A 542 35.31 -19.38 16.19
N VAL A 543 34.55 -20.47 16.42
CA VAL A 543 33.13 -20.39 16.78
C VAL A 543 32.99 -19.82 18.20
N LEU A 544 33.86 -20.24 19.13
CA LEU A 544 33.90 -19.71 20.49
C LEU A 544 34.10 -18.19 20.50
N ARG A 545 35.03 -17.66 19.70
CA ARG A 545 35.28 -16.20 19.62
C ARG A 545 34.03 -15.41 19.23
N LEU A 546 33.26 -15.90 18.25
CA LEU A 546 32.01 -15.25 17.84
C LEU A 546 30.94 -15.39 18.93
N ALA A 547 30.80 -16.57 19.53
CA ALA A 547 29.85 -16.82 20.60
C ALA A 547 30.09 -15.92 21.82
N GLU A 548 31.35 -15.75 22.24
CA GLU A 548 31.74 -14.86 23.33
C GLU A 548 31.35 -13.40 23.04
N SER A 549 31.62 -12.91 21.82
CA SER A 549 31.23 -11.56 21.42
C SER A 549 29.71 -11.34 21.46
N ILE A 550 28.92 -12.33 21.07
CA ILE A 550 27.45 -12.26 21.14
C ILE A 550 26.99 -12.29 22.60
N LEU A 551 27.57 -13.18 23.43
CA LEU A 551 27.25 -13.28 24.86
C LEU A 551 27.54 -11.97 25.58
N ASP A 552 28.67 -11.33 25.31
CA ASP A 552 29.00 -10.01 25.87
C ASP A 552 27.94 -8.98 25.48
N SER A 553 27.55 -8.94 24.21
CA SER A 553 26.49 -8.04 23.71
C SER A 553 25.15 -8.28 24.41
N LEU A 554 24.78 -9.55 24.62
CA LEU A 554 23.57 -9.94 25.33
C LEU A 554 23.61 -9.56 26.82
N HIS A 555 24.74 -9.77 27.50
CA HIS A 555 24.90 -9.39 28.90
C HIS A 555 24.80 -7.87 29.10
N HIS A 556 25.45 -7.08 28.23
CA HIS A 556 25.34 -5.62 28.25
C HIS A 556 23.90 -5.15 28.00
N HIS A 557 23.20 -5.74 27.01
CA HIS A 557 21.80 -5.42 26.72
C HIS A 557 20.87 -5.77 27.88
N LYS A 558 21.06 -6.94 28.49
CA LYS A 558 20.29 -7.40 29.66
C LYS A 558 20.51 -6.49 30.87
N ALA A 559 21.75 -6.05 31.11
CA ALA A 559 22.08 -5.10 32.18
C ALA A 559 21.42 -3.73 31.96
N ARG A 560 21.35 -3.24 30.71
CA ARG A 560 20.68 -1.98 30.36
C ARG A 560 19.16 -2.02 30.46
N THR A 561 18.55 -3.16 30.13
CA THR A 561 17.08 -3.28 29.96
C THR A 561 16.37 -3.91 31.16
N GLY A 562 17.11 -4.53 32.10
CA GLY A 562 16.54 -5.20 33.25
C GLY A 562 15.72 -6.45 32.88
N TYR A 563 15.96 -7.04 31.72
CA TYR A 563 15.19 -8.20 31.23
C TYR A 563 15.37 -9.42 32.16
N THR A 564 14.28 -9.81 32.85
CA THR A 564 14.19 -10.98 33.73
C THR A 564 13.21 -12.05 33.23
N GLY A 565 12.66 -11.88 32.02
CA GLY A 565 11.64 -12.77 31.47
C GLY A 565 12.17 -14.19 31.22
N PRO A 566 11.39 -15.25 31.51
CA PRO A 566 11.73 -16.61 31.09
C PRO A 566 11.67 -16.70 29.55
N PRO A 567 12.47 -17.58 28.93
CA PRO A 567 12.37 -17.83 27.50
C PRO A 567 10.95 -18.29 27.15
N LYS A 568 10.37 -17.74 26.07
CA LYS A 568 9.08 -18.22 25.56
C LYS A 568 9.32 -19.60 24.95
N ILE A 569 9.14 -20.66 25.75
CA ILE A 569 9.24 -22.03 25.26
C ILE A 569 8.08 -22.27 24.29
N HIS A 570 8.33 -22.16 22.99
CA HIS A 570 7.52 -22.88 22.02
C HIS A 570 7.88 -24.36 22.15
N ALA A 571 6.95 -25.15 22.67
CA ALA A 571 7.13 -26.58 22.88
C ALA A 571 7.66 -27.24 21.60
N HIS A 572 8.88 -27.76 21.66
CA HIS A 572 9.38 -28.75 20.73
C HIS A 572 8.44 -29.96 20.73
N ARG A 573 7.49 -30.00 19.81
CA ARG A 573 7.02 -31.30 19.28
C ARG A 573 8.09 -31.78 18.30
N GLY A 574 8.95 -32.67 18.79
CA GLY A 574 9.97 -33.27 17.94
C GLY A 574 11.05 -34.07 18.65
N THR A 575 10.78 -34.68 19.80
CA THR A 575 11.47 -35.94 20.11
C THR A 575 11.06 -36.91 19.01
N CYS A 576 12.02 -37.36 18.21
CA CYS A 576 11.82 -38.42 17.23
C CYS A 576 11.91 -39.76 17.99
N PRO A 577 10.82 -40.51 18.22
CA PRO A 577 10.94 -41.92 18.52
C PRO A 577 11.15 -42.63 17.18
N GLN A 578 12.17 -43.49 17.11
CA GLN A 578 12.21 -44.53 16.09
C GLN A 578 10.89 -45.32 16.14
N LYS A 579 10.02 -45.14 15.14
CA LYS A 579 9.02 -46.14 14.75
C LYS A 579 8.50 -45.83 13.35
N ASN A 580 8.73 -46.80 12.47
CA ASN A 580 8.22 -46.96 11.12
C ASN A 580 6.81 -46.36 10.93
N GLN A 581 6.71 -45.33 10.09
CA GLN A 581 5.59 -45.21 9.17
C GLN A 581 6.11 -44.98 7.75
N SER A 582 5.68 -45.89 6.90
CA SER A 582 6.00 -46.15 5.52
C SER A 582 5.93 -44.92 4.61
N GLN A 583 6.90 -44.86 3.69
CA GLN A 583 6.73 -44.62 2.24
C GLN A 583 5.53 -43.73 1.86
N THR A 584 5.73 -42.59 1.20
CA THR A 584 6.04 -42.50 -0.23
C THR A 584 6.33 -41.02 -0.57
N VAL A 585 6.96 -40.77 -1.72
CA VAL A 585 7.19 -39.48 -2.39
C VAL A 585 8.61 -38.91 -2.21
N LEU A 586 9.54 -39.46 -2.97
CA LEU A 586 10.37 -38.74 -3.96
C LEU A 586 11.32 -39.75 -4.64
N LYS A 587 10.83 -40.32 -5.74
CA LYS A 587 11.65 -40.52 -6.92
C LYS A 587 11.71 -39.20 -7.68
#